data_AF-M6RDK5-F1
#
_entry.id   AF-M6RDK5-F1
#
_cell.length_a   1.000
_cell.length_b   1.000
_cell.length_c   1.000
_cell.angle_alpha   90.00
_cell.angle_beta   90.00
_cell.angle_gamma   90.00
#
_symmetry.space_group_name_H-M   'P 1'
#
loop_
_entity.id
_entity.type
_entity.pdbx_description
1 polymer ?
#
loop_
_entity_poly.entity_id
_entity_poly.type
_entity_poly.pdbx_seq_one_letter_code
_entity_poly.pdbx_strand_id
1 'polypeptide(L)'
;SFLRILFPLSGIWLFFLSLYSLIPNTKVPLKASSVGAAVTGVIFLVFLWGFQVYILSFTETTMIIYKALAAIPIFLLGVYSLSLIVLFGAEITACLQFRERYIAPLHSLEEMNTSPSNEFRKLILTLKSAYKIQKEKKVPSSHVELSSVSGLKEEEIPGLTKKLCELELLSETKKNEFVPIASPVDLSIADVYRKVPEPLLTGDQNLKLFPTNIISKIEKTEEKLQNDLDAIKFSDLIS
;
A
#
# COMPACT_ATOMS: atom_id res chain seq x y z
N SER A 1 -34.04 10.57 -26.63
CA SER A 1 -33.55 9.28 -26.11
C SER A 1 -32.51 9.38 -25.02
N PHE A 2 -31.42 10.15 -25.17
CA PHE A 2 -30.28 10.14 -24.23
C PHE A 2 -30.58 10.65 -22.81
N LEU A 3 -31.32 11.76 -22.68
CA LEU A 3 -31.68 12.38 -21.39
C LEU A 3 -32.49 11.48 -20.44
N ARG A 4 -33.29 10.54 -20.97
CA ARG A 4 -34.12 9.64 -20.16
C ARG A 4 -33.32 8.54 -19.45
N ILE A 5 -32.14 8.19 -19.98
CA ILE A 5 -31.24 7.19 -19.39
C ILE A 5 -30.23 7.86 -18.47
N LEU A 6 -29.78 9.08 -18.82
CA LEU A 6 -28.79 9.81 -18.05
C LEU A 6 -29.32 10.25 -16.68
N PHE A 7 -30.59 10.67 -16.61
CA PHE A 7 -31.24 11.11 -15.37
C PHE A 7 -31.25 10.02 -14.27
N PRO A 8 -31.80 8.80 -14.50
CA PRO A 8 -31.80 7.75 -13.49
C PRO A 8 -30.38 7.25 -13.17
N LEU A 9 -29.48 7.19 -14.16
CA LEU A 9 -28.09 6.78 -13.93
C LEU A 9 -27.37 7.75 -12.97
N SER A 10 -27.56 9.06 -13.15
CA SER A 10 -26.97 10.07 -12.27
C SER A 10 -27.51 9.99 -10.83
N GLY A 11 -28.81 9.71 -10.66
CA GLY A 11 -29.42 9.53 -9.34
C GLY A 11 -28.89 8.30 -8.60
N ILE A 12 -28.79 7.16 -9.29
CA ILE A 12 -28.23 5.92 -8.74
C ILE A 12 -26.75 6.12 -8.36
N TRP A 13 -25.99 6.78 -9.23
CA TRP A 13 -24.60 7.10 -8.97
C TRP A 13 -24.44 8.01 -7.74
N LEU A 14 -25.25 9.07 -7.63
CA LEU A 14 -25.24 9.97 -6.47
C LEU A 14 -25.64 9.25 -5.17
N PHE A 15 -26.59 8.32 -5.25
CA PHE A 15 -27.02 7.52 -4.10
C PHE A 15 -25.87 6.65 -3.57
N PHE A 16 -25.22 5.85 -4.43
CA PHE A 16 -24.09 5.02 -4.02
C PHE A 16 -22.86 5.85 -3.63
N LEU A 17 -22.64 7.00 -4.27
CA LEU A 17 -21.58 7.94 -3.89
C LEU A 17 -21.79 8.44 -2.45
N SER A 18 -23.02 8.83 -2.12
CA SER A 18 -23.38 9.29 -0.77
C SER A 18 -23.25 8.16 0.24
N LEU A 19 -23.71 6.96 -0.12
CA LEU A 19 -23.58 5.75 0.69
C LEU A 19 -22.10 5.48 1.04
N TYR A 20 -21.22 5.47 0.06
CA TYR A 20 -19.79 5.17 0.23
C TYR A 20 -18.97 6.32 0.81
N SER A 21 -19.50 7.54 0.82
CA SER A 21 -18.83 8.70 1.42
C SER A 21 -19.29 9.00 2.85
N LEU A 22 -20.54 8.69 3.22
CA LEU A 22 -21.13 9.07 4.50
C LEU A 22 -21.18 7.93 5.53
N ILE A 23 -21.37 6.69 5.09
CA ILE A 23 -21.43 5.54 5.99
C ILE A 23 -20.09 5.21 6.65
N PRO A 24 -18.93 5.24 5.95
CA PRO A 24 -17.68 4.87 6.59
C PRO A 24 -17.24 5.91 7.64
N ASN A 25 -16.75 5.43 8.78
CA ASN A 25 -16.20 6.28 9.86
C ASN A 25 -14.77 6.82 9.54
N THR A 26 -14.41 6.88 8.26
CA THR A 26 -13.09 7.26 7.78
C THR A 26 -13.23 8.25 6.63
N LYS A 27 -12.28 9.19 6.51
CA LYS A 27 -12.28 10.16 5.41
C LYS A 27 -11.95 9.47 4.09
N VAL A 28 -12.97 9.20 3.26
CA VAL A 28 -12.80 8.61 1.93
C VAL A 28 -12.61 9.73 0.89
N PRO A 29 -11.58 9.68 0.04
CA PRO A 29 -11.44 10.66 -1.03
C PRO A 29 -12.57 10.50 -2.05
N LEU A 30 -13.26 11.60 -2.38
CA LEU A 30 -14.40 11.62 -3.31
C LEU A 30 -14.10 10.98 -4.69
N LYS A 31 -12.84 10.99 -5.13
CA LYS A 31 -12.40 10.34 -6.36
C LYS A 31 -12.56 8.81 -6.30
N ALA A 32 -12.22 8.18 -5.17
CA ALA A 32 -12.35 6.74 -5.00
C ALA A 32 -13.82 6.32 -4.87
N SER A 33 -14.60 7.03 -4.05
CA SER A 33 -16.04 6.78 -3.90
C SER A 33 -16.81 6.95 -5.21
N SER A 34 -16.41 7.90 -6.06
CA SER A 34 -16.99 8.14 -7.39
C SER A 34 -16.86 6.93 -8.31
N VAL A 35 -15.67 6.33 -8.35
CA VAL A 35 -15.39 5.15 -9.18
C VAL A 35 -16.16 3.94 -8.66
N GLY A 36 -16.13 3.70 -7.34
CA GLY A 36 -16.89 2.61 -6.72
C GLY A 36 -18.40 2.75 -6.95
N ALA A 37 -18.95 3.96 -6.81
CA ALA A 37 -20.35 4.24 -7.08
C ALA A 37 -20.74 4.03 -8.55
N ALA A 38 -19.86 4.38 -9.50
CA ALA A 38 -20.10 4.17 -10.93
C ALA A 38 -20.18 2.69 -11.27
N VAL A 39 -19.22 1.88 -10.80
CA VAL A 39 -19.19 0.43 -11.04
C VAL A 39 -20.41 -0.23 -10.39
N THR A 40 -20.71 0.12 -9.14
CA THR A 40 -21.88 -0.41 -8.41
C THR A 40 -23.18 -0.05 -9.11
N GLY A 41 -23.33 1.18 -9.58
CA GLY A 41 -24.51 1.62 -10.30
C GLY A 41 -24.76 0.81 -11.58
N VAL A 42 -23.69 0.48 -12.33
CA VAL A 42 -23.81 -0.37 -13.54
C VAL A 42 -24.24 -1.79 -13.16
N ILE A 43 -23.60 -2.40 -12.16
CA ILE A 43 -23.94 -3.75 -11.69
C ILE A 43 -25.39 -3.79 -11.19
N PHE A 44 -25.80 -2.76 -10.46
CA PHE A 44 -27.16 -2.63 -9.93
C PHE A 44 -28.21 -2.55 -11.04
N LEU A 45 -27.94 -1.82 -12.13
CA LEU A 45 -28.84 -1.76 -13.29
C LEU A 45 -28.95 -3.12 -14.01
N VAL A 46 -27.83 -3.83 -14.19
CA VAL A 46 -27.84 -5.19 -14.76
C VAL A 46 -28.63 -6.14 -13.87
N PHE A 47 -28.46 -6.05 -12.55
CA PHE A 47 -29.20 -6.84 -11.58
C PHE A 47 -30.70 -6.55 -11.66
N LEU A 48 -31.12 -5.29 -11.68
CA LEU A 48 -32.53 -4.90 -11.82
C LEU A 48 -33.17 -5.52 -13.06
N TRP A 49 -32.46 -5.47 -14.20
CA TRP A 49 -32.95 -6.04 -15.45
C TRP A 49 -33.04 -7.57 -15.39
N GLY A 50 -31.99 -8.24 -14.90
CA GLY A 50 -31.99 -9.70 -14.74
C GLY A 50 -33.03 -10.20 -13.75
N PHE A 51 -33.20 -9.49 -12.63
CA PHE A 51 -34.18 -9.80 -11.60
C PHE A 51 -35.61 -9.62 -12.10
N GLN A 52 -35.87 -8.61 -12.93
CA GLN A 52 -37.15 -8.43 -13.60
C GLN A 52 -37.47 -9.61 -14.54
N VAL A 53 -36.51 -10.02 -15.38
CA VAL A 53 -36.68 -11.18 -16.29
C VAL A 53 -36.95 -12.46 -15.49
N TYR A 54 -36.22 -12.66 -14.39
CA TYR A 54 -36.40 -13.80 -13.50
C TYR A 54 -37.82 -13.85 -12.89
N ILE A 55 -38.31 -12.72 -12.35
CA ILE A 55 -39.65 -12.63 -11.78
C ILE A 55 -40.73 -12.89 -12.84
N LEU A 56 -40.58 -12.35 -14.05
CA LEU A 56 -41.55 -12.54 -15.14
C LEU A 56 -41.65 -14.02 -15.52
N SER A 57 -40.53 -14.68 -15.77
CA SER A 57 -40.47 -16.11 -16.11
C SER A 57 -41.09 -16.99 -15.01
N PHE A 58 -40.77 -16.69 -13.75
CA PHE A 58 -41.33 -17.41 -12.61
C PHE A 58 -42.85 -17.19 -12.48
N THR A 59 -43.32 -15.98 -12.75
CA THR A 59 -44.74 -15.59 -12.67
C THR A 59 -45.58 -16.24 -13.78
N GLU A 60 -45.02 -16.45 -14.97
CA GLU A 60 -45.74 -17.09 -16.08
C GLU A 60 -45.86 -18.62 -15.92
N THR A 61 -44.86 -19.27 -15.34
CA THR A 61 -44.80 -20.74 -15.27
C THR A 61 -45.53 -21.33 -14.05
N THR A 62 -45.79 -20.53 -13.01
CA THR A 62 -46.22 -21.02 -11.69
C THR A 62 -47.70 -20.73 -11.39
N MET A 63 -48.42 -21.70 -10.80
CA MET A 63 -49.83 -21.54 -10.39
C MET A 63 -49.98 -20.47 -9.29
N ILE A 64 -51.09 -19.71 -9.34
CA ILE A 64 -51.34 -18.50 -8.53
C ILE A 64 -51.13 -18.69 -7.01
N ILE A 65 -51.52 -19.85 -6.46
CA ILE A 65 -51.43 -20.14 -5.02
C ILE A 65 -49.97 -20.22 -4.55
N TYR A 66 -49.07 -20.74 -5.39
CA TYR A 66 -47.64 -20.86 -5.08
C TYR A 66 -46.88 -19.54 -5.26
N LYS A 67 -47.45 -18.55 -5.96
CA LYS A 67 -46.83 -17.23 -6.15
C LYS A 67 -46.69 -16.47 -4.83
N ALA A 68 -47.71 -16.51 -3.98
CA ALA A 68 -47.70 -15.83 -2.69
C ALA A 68 -46.63 -16.41 -1.75
N LEU A 69 -46.49 -17.73 -1.73
CA LEU A 69 -45.47 -18.41 -0.91
C LEU A 69 -44.05 -18.16 -1.44
N ALA A 70 -43.89 -18.12 -2.77
CA ALA A 70 -42.62 -17.85 -3.43
C ALA A 70 -42.15 -16.38 -3.32
N ALA A 71 -43.04 -15.44 -3.00
CA ALA A 71 -42.68 -14.03 -2.83
C ALA A 71 -41.62 -13.84 -1.73
N ILE A 72 -41.70 -14.62 -0.64
CA ILE A 72 -40.75 -14.56 0.48
C ILE A 72 -39.31 -14.90 0.05
N PRO A 73 -39.03 -16.10 -0.52
CA PRO A 73 -37.68 -16.44 -0.97
C PRO A 73 -37.19 -15.54 -2.11
N ILE A 74 -38.06 -15.10 -3.02
CA ILE A 74 -37.69 -14.16 -4.10
C ILE A 74 -37.25 -12.81 -3.51
N PHE A 75 -37.99 -12.29 -2.53
CA PHE A 75 -37.63 -11.06 -1.83
C PHE A 75 -36.28 -11.19 -1.10
N LEU A 76 -36.08 -12.29 -0.36
CA LEU A 76 -34.82 -12.59 0.32
C LEU A 76 -33.64 -12.67 -0.66
N LEU A 77 -33.84 -13.31 -1.82
CA LEU A 77 -32.82 -13.38 -2.87
C LEU A 77 -32.48 -11.98 -3.42
N GLY A 78 -33.50 -11.14 -3.58
CA GLY A 78 -33.35 -9.74 -3.96
C GLY A 78 -32.47 -8.97 -2.96
N VAL A 79 -32.84 -8.99 -1.68
CA VAL A 79 -32.09 -8.33 -0.59
C VAL A 79 -30.66 -8.85 -0.49
N TYR A 80 -30.47 -10.17 -0.52
CA TYR A 80 -29.16 -10.79 -0.47
C TYR A 80 -28.25 -10.32 -1.62
N SER A 81 -28.78 -10.33 -2.84
CA SER A 81 -28.04 -9.88 -4.03
C SER A 81 -27.70 -8.39 -3.95
N LEU A 82 -28.65 -7.57 -3.51
CA LEU A 82 -28.45 -6.13 -3.24
C LEU A 82 -27.32 -5.90 -2.22
N SER A 83 -27.30 -6.66 -1.13
CA SER A 83 -26.24 -6.58 -0.13
C SER A 83 -24.86 -6.94 -0.71
N LEU A 84 -24.78 -7.98 -1.53
CA LEU A 84 -23.54 -8.36 -2.20
C LEU A 84 -23.05 -7.26 -3.15
N ILE A 85 -23.94 -6.67 -3.95
CA ILE A 85 -23.60 -5.58 -4.87
C ILE A 85 -23.07 -4.37 -4.09
N VAL A 86 -23.73 -4.01 -3.00
CA VAL A 86 -23.30 -2.90 -2.13
C VAL A 86 -21.93 -3.17 -1.52
N LEU A 87 -21.71 -4.38 -0.97
CA LEU A 87 -20.43 -4.78 -0.38
C LEU A 87 -19.30 -4.81 -1.40
N PHE A 88 -19.57 -5.34 -2.59
CA PHE A 88 -18.60 -5.38 -3.69
C PHE A 88 -18.17 -3.98 -4.12
N GLY A 89 -19.12 -3.05 -4.25
CA GLY A 89 -18.82 -1.65 -4.53
C GLY A 89 -18.03 -0.94 -3.44
N ALA A 90 -18.32 -1.26 -2.18
CA ALA A 90 -17.55 -0.76 -1.03
C ALA A 90 -16.12 -1.32 -1.03
N GLU A 91 -15.94 -2.60 -1.37
CA GLU A 91 -14.63 -3.24 -1.50
C GLU A 91 -13.80 -2.59 -2.62
N ILE A 92 -14.39 -2.34 -3.80
CA ILE A 92 -13.73 -1.58 -4.87
C ILE A 92 -13.30 -0.20 -4.37
N THR A 93 -14.20 0.52 -3.70
CA THR A 93 -13.89 1.84 -3.13
C THR A 93 -12.73 1.76 -2.15
N ALA A 94 -12.71 0.74 -1.29
CA ALA A 94 -11.64 0.50 -0.33
C ALA A 94 -10.30 0.14 -1.00
N CYS A 95 -10.31 -0.68 -2.06
CA CYS A 95 -9.11 -0.98 -2.84
C CYS A 95 -8.54 0.27 -3.54
N LEU A 96 -9.40 1.16 -4.04
CA LEU A 96 -8.98 2.44 -4.61
C LEU A 96 -8.50 3.45 -3.54
N GLN A 97 -9.07 3.41 -2.34
CA GLN A 97 -8.68 4.27 -1.22
C GLN A 97 -7.34 3.83 -0.60
N PHE A 98 -7.12 2.52 -0.46
CA PHE A 98 -5.94 1.91 0.15
C PHE A 98 -5.14 1.11 -0.87
N ARG A 99 -4.93 1.69 -2.05
CA ARG A 99 -4.21 1.06 -3.15
C ARG A 99 -2.82 0.60 -2.70
N GLU A 100 -2.16 1.39 -1.88
CA GLU A 100 -0.83 1.14 -1.31
C GLU A 100 -0.83 -0.05 -0.32
N ARG A 101 -1.97 -0.39 0.32
CA ARG A 101 -2.09 -1.55 1.23
C ARG A 101 -2.25 -2.88 0.48
N TYR A 102 -2.93 -2.88 -0.67
CA TYR A 102 -3.16 -4.08 -1.50
C TYR A 102 -2.07 -4.34 -2.53
N ILE A 103 -1.27 -3.32 -2.89
CA ILE A 103 -0.09 -3.45 -3.78
C ILE A 103 1.18 -3.81 -2.98
N ALA A 104 1.16 -3.75 -1.65
CA ALA A 104 2.29 -4.16 -0.80
C ALA A 104 2.85 -5.58 -1.10
N PRO A 105 2.08 -6.58 -1.54
CA PRO A 105 2.62 -7.87 -1.98
C PRO A 105 3.19 -7.89 -3.40
N LEU A 106 2.96 -6.85 -4.23
CA LEU A 106 3.54 -6.72 -5.58
C LEU A 106 4.77 -5.82 -5.58
N HIS A 107 4.96 -4.98 -4.57
CA HIS A 107 6.20 -4.21 -4.38
C HIS A 107 7.41 -5.14 -4.14
N SER A 108 7.21 -6.34 -3.60
CA SER A 108 8.25 -7.38 -3.51
C SER A 108 8.66 -7.98 -4.87
N LEU A 109 7.83 -7.84 -5.92
CA LEU A 109 8.21 -8.24 -7.30
C LEU A 109 8.95 -7.11 -8.03
N GLU A 110 8.74 -5.86 -7.64
CA GLU A 110 9.50 -4.70 -8.16
C GLU A 110 10.84 -4.52 -7.41
N GLU A 111 10.94 -5.02 -6.18
CA GLU A 111 12.20 -5.18 -5.44
C GLU A 111 13.22 -6.09 -6.15
N MET A 112 12.80 -6.93 -7.12
CA MET A 112 13.74 -7.71 -7.93
C MET A 112 14.64 -6.87 -8.86
N ASN A 113 14.43 -5.55 -8.99
CA ASN A 113 15.26 -4.70 -9.86
C ASN A 113 15.80 -3.41 -9.21
N THR A 114 15.59 -3.19 -7.91
CA THR A 114 16.34 -2.12 -7.22
C THR A 114 17.78 -2.60 -7.02
N SER A 115 18.71 -2.04 -7.80
CA SER A 115 20.15 -2.23 -7.56
C SER A 115 20.45 -2.05 -6.05
N PRO A 116 21.20 -2.95 -5.40
CA PRO A 116 21.53 -2.88 -3.97
C PRO A 116 22.08 -1.50 -3.56
N SER A 117 22.78 -0.83 -4.49
CA SER A 117 23.26 0.55 -4.32
C SER A 117 22.15 1.58 -4.12
N ASN A 118 21.05 1.46 -4.84
CA ASN A 118 19.92 2.37 -4.69
C ASN A 118 19.20 2.14 -3.36
N GLU A 119 19.05 0.87 -2.96
CA GLU A 119 18.40 0.53 -1.70
C GLU A 119 19.20 1.04 -0.49
N PHE A 120 20.50 0.77 -0.45
CA PHE A 120 21.38 1.28 0.61
C PHE A 120 21.31 2.80 0.74
N ARG A 121 21.34 3.52 -0.39
CA ARG A 121 21.20 4.99 -0.42
C ARG A 121 19.88 5.45 0.17
N LYS A 122 18.76 4.79 -0.17
CA LYS A 122 17.44 5.11 0.37
C LYS A 122 17.39 4.87 1.89
N LEU A 123 17.91 3.74 2.37
CA LEU A 123 17.99 3.43 3.80
C LEU A 123 18.77 4.50 4.58
N ILE A 124 19.94 4.90 4.05
CA ILE A 124 20.75 5.97 4.64
C ILE A 124 20.01 7.31 4.64
N LEU A 125 19.33 7.66 3.55
CA LEU A 125 18.55 8.90 3.46
C LEU A 125 17.39 8.91 4.47
N THR A 126 16.64 7.82 4.59
CA THR A 126 15.56 7.70 5.56
C THR A 126 16.07 7.80 6.99
N LEU A 127 17.17 7.10 7.32
CA LEU A 127 17.79 7.15 8.64
C LEU A 127 18.32 8.56 8.95
N LYS A 128 19.00 9.21 8.00
CA LYS A 128 19.46 10.61 8.12
C LYS A 128 18.30 11.56 8.40
N SER A 129 17.18 11.42 7.69
CA SER A 129 15.98 12.24 7.91
C SER A 129 15.42 12.04 9.31
N ALA A 130 15.37 10.81 9.81
CA ALA A 130 14.93 10.52 11.17
C ALA A 130 15.79 11.24 12.22
N TYR A 131 17.12 11.18 12.06
CA TYR A 131 18.04 11.91 12.94
C TYR A 131 17.89 13.43 12.83
N LYS A 132 17.70 13.97 11.62
CA LYS A 132 17.51 15.41 11.42
C LYS A 132 16.25 15.91 12.11
N ILE A 133 15.13 15.21 11.94
CA ILE A 133 13.85 15.54 12.60
C ILE A 133 14.02 15.47 14.13
N GLN A 134 14.66 14.42 14.64
CA GLN A 134 14.92 14.28 16.06
C GLN A 134 15.80 15.41 16.62
N LYS A 135 16.83 15.83 15.87
CA LYS A 135 17.73 16.93 16.25
C LYS A 135 17.01 18.29 16.27
N GLU A 136 16.21 18.60 15.25
CA GLU A 136 15.53 19.89 15.11
C GLU A 136 14.29 20.01 16.01
N LYS A 137 13.46 18.97 16.06
CA LYS A 137 12.15 19.03 16.71
C LYS A 137 12.08 18.28 18.04
N LYS A 138 13.07 17.46 18.39
CA LYS A 138 13.10 16.61 19.59
C LYS A 138 11.89 15.67 19.72
N VAL A 139 11.34 15.21 18.61
CA VAL A 139 10.20 14.29 18.55
C VAL A 139 10.50 13.07 17.65
N PRO A 140 9.78 11.95 17.82
CA PRO A 140 9.77 10.85 16.86
C PRO A 140 9.33 11.30 15.47
N SER A 141 9.79 10.60 14.44
CA SER A 141 9.51 10.94 13.04
C SER A 141 8.31 10.15 12.53
N SER A 142 7.32 10.82 11.95
CA SER A 142 6.21 10.14 11.24
C SER A 142 6.60 9.77 9.80
N HIS A 143 5.86 8.85 9.16
CA HIS A 143 6.07 8.51 7.74
C HIS A 143 6.00 9.74 6.81
N VAL A 144 5.04 10.63 7.06
CA VAL A 144 4.83 11.87 6.29
C VAL A 144 6.06 12.78 6.40
N GLU A 145 6.57 12.96 7.61
CA GLU A 145 7.75 13.79 7.84
C GLU A 145 9.00 13.18 7.21
N LEU A 146 9.20 11.86 7.35
CA LEU A 146 10.32 11.17 6.73
C LEU A 146 10.30 11.33 5.21
N SER A 147 9.14 11.22 4.56
CA SER A 147 8.99 11.49 3.13
C SER A 147 9.36 12.93 2.78
N SER A 148 8.78 13.91 3.48
CA SER A 148 9.02 15.33 3.19
C SER A 148 10.49 15.75 3.38
N VAL A 149 11.19 15.21 4.39
CA VAL A 149 12.58 15.57 4.69
C VAL A 149 13.57 14.80 3.82
N SER A 150 13.30 13.53 3.51
CA SER A 150 14.18 12.73 2.63
C SER A 150 14.00 13.04 1.15
N GLY A 151 12.87 13.63 0.75
CA GLY A 151 12.48 13.80 -0.65
C GLY A 151 12.07 12.49 -1.34
N LEU A 152 11.98 11.39 -0.59
CA LEU A 152 11.50 10.10 -1.09
C LEU A 152 9.97 10.10 -1.14
N LYS A 153 9.40 9.29 -2.04
CA LYS A 153 7.96 9.16 -2.13
C LYS A 153 7.41 8.56 -0.83
N GLU A 154 6.27 9.06 -0.37
CA GLU A 154 5.62 8.57 0.86
C GLU A 154 5.31 7.07 0.78
N GLU A 155 5.13 6.55 -0.43
CA GLU A 155 4.92 5.14 -0.76
C GLU A 155 6.13 4.25 -0.41
N GLU A 156 7.36 4.78 -0.50
CA GLU A 156 8.60 4.02 -0.27
C GLU A 156 8.98 3.98 1.23
N ILE A 157 8.52 4.96 2.01
CA ILE A 157 8.92 5.10 3.42
C ILE A 157 8.54 3.90 4.28
N PRO A 158 7.31 3.34 4.23
CA PRO A 158 6.93 2.21 5.09
C PRO A 158 7.82 0.98 4.93
N GLY A 159 8.23 0.64 3.70
CA GLY A 159 9.14 -0.47 3.44
C GLY A 159 10.53 -0.21 4.03
N LEU A 160 11.07 1.00 3.79
CA LEU A 160 12.37 1.41 4.31
C LEU A 160 12.41 1.47 5.84
N THR A 161 11.37 2.03 6.48
CA THR A 161 11.30 2.11 7.95
C THR A 161 11.17 0.72 8.57
N LYS A 162 10.38 -0.17 7.96
CA LYS A 162 10.26 -1.55 8.42
C LYS A 162 11.60 -2.27 8.36
N LYS A 163 12.32 -2.17 7.24
CA LYS A 163 13.67 -2.77 7.09
C LYS A 163 14.65 -2.16 8.10
N LEU A 164 14.66 -0.85 8.29
CA LEU A 164 15.50 -0.20 9.32
C LEU A 164 15.15 -0.62 10.76
N CYS A 165 13.89 -0.94 11.05
CA CYS A 165 13.48 -1.51 12.34
C CYS A 165 13.99 -2.96 12.50
N GLU A 166 13.86 -3.79 11.45
CA GLU A 166 14.40 -5.16 11.42
C GLU A 166 15.93 -5.18 11.60
N LEU A 167 16.63 -4.16 11.10
CA LEU A 167 18.07 -3.98 11.26
C LEU A 167 18.48 -3.37 12.62
N GLU A 168 17.53 -3.09 13.50
CA GLU A 168 17.74 -2.43 14.80
C GLU A 168 18.47 -1.08 14.66
N LEU A 169 18.15 -0.32 13.61
CA LEU A 169 18.63 1.05 13.42
C LEU A 169 17.55 2.08 13.80
N LEU A 170 16.28 1.72 13.60
CA LEU A 170 15.11 2.47 14.07
C LEU A 170 14.28 1.63 15.05
N SER A 171 13.54 2.32 15.92
CA SER A 171 12.54 1.73 16.80
C SER A 171 11.19 2.39 16.52
N GLU A 172 10.15 1.58 16.41
CA GLU A 172 8.77 2.03 16.21
C GLU A 172 8.06 2.27 17.56
N THR A 173 7.42 3.41 17.71
CA THR A 173 6.60 3.75 18.88
C THR A 173 5.18 3.21 18.74
N LYS A 174 4.42 3.19 19.84
CA LYS A 174 2.99 2.78 19.85
C LYS A 174 2.09 3.61 18.92
N LYS A 175 2.56 4.76 18.43
CA LYS A 175 1.83 5.66 17.53
C LYS A 175 2.28 5.53 16.07
N ASN A 176 3.04 4.49 15.73
CA ASN A 176 3.60 4.28 14.39
C ASN A 176 4.54 5.44 13.97
N GLU A 177 5.38 5.88 14.91
CA GLU A 177 6.42 6.89 14.72
C GLU A 177 7.79 6.26 14.96
N PHE A 178 8.86 6.80 14.38
CA PHE A 178 10.17 6.18 14.35
C PHE A 178 11.22 7.00 15.07
N VAL A 179 12.06 6.32 15.86
CA VAL A 179 13.17 6.91 16.60
C VAL A 179 14.45 6.14 16.30
N PRO A 180 15.57 6.80 15.96
CA PRO A 180 16.86 6.15 15.87
C PRO A 180 17.29 5.53 17.20
N ILE A 181 17.82 4.30 17.14
CA ILE A 181 18.22 3.54 18.33
C ILE A 181 19.59 3.99 18.85
N ALA A 182 20.52 4.23 17.93
CA ALA A 182 21.89 4.61 18.26
C ALA A 182 22.07 6.14 18.23
N SER A 183 23.03 6.65 18.98
CA SER A 183 23.48 8.04 18.85
C SER A 183 24.15 8.26 17.48
N PRO A 184 23.93 9.40 16.81
CA PRO A 184 24.57 9.67 15.52
C PRO A 184 26.09 9.81 15.61
N VAL A 185 26.65 10.07 16.79
CA VAL A 185 28.11 10.14 17.01
C VAL A 185 28.72 8.75 17.13
N ASP A 186 27.97 7.79 17.67
CA ASP A 186 28.44 6.43 17.94
C ASP A 186 28.26 5.52 16.71
N LEU A 187 27.35 5.86 15.80
CA LEU A 187 27.04 5.11 14.59
C LEU A 187 27.92 5.57 13.41
N SER A 188 28.68 4.66 12.81
CA SER A 188 29.36 4.90 11.52
C SER A 188 28.50 4.46 10.33
N ILE A 189 28.83 4.94 9.13
CA ILE A 189 28.19 4.44 7.90
C ILE A 189 28.50 2.95 7.70
N ALA A 190 29.71 2.51 8.07
CA ALA A 190 30.10 1.11 8.01
C ALA A 190 29.26 0.21 8.95
N ASP A 191 28.84 0.71 10.11
CA ASP A 191 27.97 -0.06 11.02
C ASP A 191 26.59 -0.28 10.42
N VAL A 192 26.05 0.74 9.75
CA VAL A 192 24.81 0.59 8.97
C VAL A 192 25.03 -0.40 7.83
N TYR A 193 26.16 -0.27 7.13
CA TYR A 193 26.52 -1.13 6.02
C TYR A 193 26.56 -2.62 6.39
N ARG A 194 27.25 -2.96 7.49
CA ARG A 194 27.37 -4.33 7.99
C ARG A 194 26.04 -4.94 8.42
N LYS A 195 25.08 -4.10 8.82
CA LYS A 195 23.72 -4.55 9.18
C LYS A 195 22.86 -4.84 7.94
N VAL A 196 23.13 -4.23 6.78
CA VAL A 196 22.33 -4.48 5.57
C VAL A 196 22.65 -5.87 5.02
N PRO A 197 21.63 -6.71 4.72
CA PRO A 197 21.83 -8.10 4.32
C PRO A 197 22.48 -8.28 2.95
N GLU A 198 22.35 -7.31 2.05
CA GLU A 198 22.92 -7.36 0.71
C GLU A 198 24.15 -6.44 0.58
N PRO A 199 25.35 -7.00 0.33
CA PRO A 199 26.52 -6.20 0.02
C PRO A 199 26.36 -5.48 -1.33
N LEU A 200 26.95 -4.29 -1.44
CA LEU A 200 26.91 -3.45 -2.65
C LEU A 200 27.64 -4.05 -3.83
N LEU A 201 28.80 -4.66 -3.58
CA LEU A 201 29.66 -5.22 -4.63
C LEU A 201 29.54 -6.75 -4.68
N THR A 202 29.32 -7.38 -3.54
CA THR A 202 29.15 -8.84 -3.45
C THR A 202 27.67 -9.18 -3.59
N GLY A 203 27.24 -9.51 -4.81
CA GLY A 203 25.87 -10.00 -5.07
C GLY A 203 25.59 -11.36 -4.45
N ASP A 204 24.50 -12.02 -4.87
CA ASP A 204 24.11 -13.34 -4.35
C ASP A 204 25.23 -14.38 -4.56
N GLN A 205 25.83 -14.83 -3.45
CA GLN A 205 26.93 -15.81 -3.45
C GLN A 205 26.48 -17.18 -3.98
N ASN A 206 25.18 -17.46 -4.03
CA ASN A 206 24.64 -18.69 -4.60
C ASN A 206 24.70 -18.68 -6.13
N LEU A 207 24.73 -17.50 -6.75
CA LEU A 207 24.91 -17.33 -8.18
C LEU A 207 26.42 -17.33 -8.50
N LYS A 208 26.96 -18.51 -8.85
CA LYS A 208 28.36 -18.68 -9.32
C LYS A 208 28.58 -18.07 -10.71
N LEU A 209 28.41 -16.75 -10.83
CA LEU A 209 28.48 -16.01 -12.09
C LEU A 209 29.92 -15.68 -12.50
N PHE A 210 30.85 -15.63 -11.54
CA PHE A 210 32.23 -15.19 -11.78
C PHE A 210 33.26 -16.23 -11.33
N PRO A 211 34.42 -16.31 -12.00
CA PRO A 211 35.56 -17.11 -11.54
C PRO A 211 36.13 -16.58 -10.21
N THR A 212 36.77 -17.47 -9.45
CA THR A 212 37.23 -17.25 -8.06
C THR A 212 38.20 -16.08 -7.90
N ASN A 213 39.03 -15.81 -8.92
CA ASN A 213 39.94 -14.67 -8.94
C ASN A 213 39.19 -13.32 -8.92
N ILE A 214 38.06 -13.23 -9.62
CA ILE A 214 37.21 -12.02 -9.65
C ILE A 214 36.50 -11.87 -8.30
N ILE A 215 35.92 -12.95 -7.77
CA ILE A 215 35.23 -12.95 -6.47
C ILE A 215 36.17 -12.44 -5.37
N SER A 216 37.39 -13.01 -5.27
CA SER A 216 38.36 -12.59 -4.24
C SER A 216 38.79 -11.12 -4.36
N LYS A 217 38.73 -10.54 -5.57
CA LYS A 217 39.07 -9.13 -5.80
C LYS A 217 37.89 -8.22 -5.45
N ILE A 218 36.66 -8.66 -5.70
CA ILE A 218 35.43 -7.98 -5.28
C ILE A 218 35.37 -7.95 -3.74
N GLU A 219 35.59 -9.09 -3.08
CA GLU A 219 35.59 -9.20 -1.60
C GLU A 219 36.63 -8.26 -0.96
N LYS A 220 37.86 -8.22 -1.48
CA LYS A 220 38.88 -7.28 -1.00
C LYS A 220 38.52 -5.81 -1.22
N THR A 221 37.80 -5.52 -2.31
CA THR A 221 37.35 -4.15 -2.60
C THR A 221 36.21 -3.75 -1.66
N GLU A 222 35.31 -4.68 -1.37
CA GLU A 222 34.22 -4.55 -0.40
C GLU A 222 34.77 -4.31 1.02
N GLU A 223 35.76 -5.08 1.46
CA GLU A 223 36.43 -4.88 2.74
C GLU A 223 37.10 -3.50 2.83
N LYS A 224 37.79 -3.08 1.76
CA LYS A 224 38.40 -1.76 1.70
C LYS A 224 37.35 -0.65 1.78
N LEU A 225 36.22 -0.80 1.08
CA LEU A 225 35.10 0.13 1.15
C LEU A 225 34.56 0.24 2.58
N GLN A 226 34.35 -0.88 3.27
CA GLN A 226 33.88 -0.88 4.66
C GLN A 226 34.83 -0.14 5.59
N ASN A 227 36.14 -0.38 5.45
CA ASN A 227 37.15 0.31 6.25
C ASN A 227 37.17 1.83 5.98
N ASP A 228 37.00 2.24 4.72
CA ASP A 228 36.90 3.66 4.38
C ASP A 228 35.62 4.30 4.96
N LEU A 229 34.52 3.54 5.07
CA LEU A 229 33.25 3.99 5.65
C LEU A 229 33.26 4.07 7.18
N ASP A 230 34.14 3.33 7.89
CA ASP A 230 34.28 3.43 9.35
C ASP A 230 34.72 4.82 9.81
N ALA A 231 35.47 5.51 8.93
CA ALA A 231 35.97 6.86 9.19
C ALA A 231 34.85 7.93 9.15
N ILE A 232 33.67 7.60 8.61
CA ILE A 232 32.57 8.55 8.43
C ILE A 232 31.49 8.27 9.47
N LYS A 233 31.27 9.24 10.37
CA LYS A 233 30.23 9.14 11.39
C LYS A 233 28.89 9.65 10.86
N PHE A 234 27.79 9.13 11.38
CA PHE A 234 26.46 9.58 11.00
C PHE A 234 26.23 11.05 11.37
N SER A 235 26.88 11.54 12.42
CA SER A 235 26.91 12.95 12.81
C SER A 235 27.33 13.88 11.67
N ASP A 236 28.29 13.46 10.84
CA ASP A 236 28.85 14.24 9.73
C ASP A 236 27.86 14.35 8.57
N LEU A 237 26.89 13.42 8.50
CA LEU A 237 25.82 13.46 7.51
C LEU A 237 24.67 14.39 7.93
N ILE A 238 24.54 14.69 9.23
CA ILE A 238 23.44 15.46 9.82
C ILE A 238 23.86 16.91 10.13
N SER A 239 25.15 17.22 10.07
CA SER A 239 25.70 18.57 10.24
C SER A 239 25.27 19.52 9.14
#